data_AF-A0A923Z1E1-F1
#
_entry.id   AF-A0A923Z1E1-F1
#
_cell.length_a   1.000
_cell.length_b   1.000
_cell.length_c   1.000
_cell.angle_alpha   90.00
_cell.angle_beta   90.00
_cell.angle_gamma   90.00
#
_symmetry.space_group_name_H-M   'P 1'
#
loop_
_entity.id
_entity.type
_entity.pdbx_description
1 polymer ?
#
loop_
_entity_poly.entity_id
_entity_poly.type
_entity_poly.pdbx_seq_one_letter_code
_entity_poly.pdbx_strand_id
1 'polypeptide(L)'
;MAALGHDRFAVAGHDRGARVAYRMALDHPSAVTRLAVLDIVPTKALYDATDRVIADAYFHWFMLTKPSPIPEALIGGAPDVWLDMCFGRWAGSAGAFTAEARAEYRRGFANAEGIHATCEDYRAGATVDVADDAAALAAGTKIAAPVLVLWGERGLVGARFDPLKIWRDYATDVRGHALPCGHFLPEEAPDGTLAALLDFFG
;
A
#
# COMPACT_ATOMS: atom_id res chain seq x y z
N MET A 1 -6.07 8.29 -16.88
CA MET A 1 -7.49 8.64 -16.74
C MET A 1 -7.96 9.63 -17.79
N ALA A 2 -7.31 10.79 -17.95
CA ALA A 2 -7.67 11.77 -18.99
C ALA A 2 -7.72 11.18 -20.42
N ALA A 3 -6.73 10.35 -20.79
CA ALA A 3 -6.72 9.66 -22.10
C ALA A 3 -7.91 8.68 -22.29
N LEU A 4 -8.58 8.27 -21.21
CA LEU A 4 -9.80 7.45 -21.23
C LEU A 4 -11.08 8.32 -21.16
N GLY A 5 -10.96 9.65 -21.19
CA GLY A 5 -12.09 10.58 -21.10
C GLY A 5 -12.59 10.87 -19.69
N HIS A 6 -11.80 10.57 -18.66
CA HIS A 6 -12.17 10.79 -17.26
C HIS A 6 -11.28 11.84 -16.59
N ASP A 7 -11.80 13.07 -16.50
CA ASP A 7 -11.13 14.18 -15.81
C ASP A 7 -11.28 14.09 -14.28
N ARG A 8 -12.34 13.44 -13.82
CA ARG A 8 -12.64 13.21 -12.40
C ARG A 8 -13.00 11.76 -12.16
N PHE A 9 -12.47 11.16 -11.11
CA PHE A 9 -12.65 9.74 -10.81
C PHE A 9 -12.49 9.43 -9.32
N ALA A 10 -13.14 8.36 -8.87
CA ALA A 10 -12.84 7.72 -7.61
C ALA A 10 -11.65 6.75 -7.80
N VAL A 11 -10.85 6.56 -6.76
CA VAL A 11 -9.69 5.64 -6.81
C VAL A 11 -9.63 4.81 -5.55
N ALA A 12 -9.42 3.50 -5.72
CA ALA A 12 -9.01 2.60 -4.66
C ALA A 12 -7.58 2.11 -4.94
N GLY A 13 -6.74 2.13 -3.93
CA GLY A 13 -5.39 1.57 -4.01
C GLY A 13 -5.14 0.60 -2.86
N HIS A 14 -4.35 -0.43 -3.12
CA HIS A 14 -3.87 -1.40 -2.13
C HIS A 14 -2.33 -1.40 -2.11
N ASP A 15 -1.76 -1.51 -0.91
CA ASP A 15 -0.30 -1.48 -0.68
C ASP A 15 0.42 -0.34 -1.43
N ARG A 16 1.33 -0.62 -2.37
CA ARG A 16 2.01 0.40 -3.19
C ARG A 16 1.03 1.27 -3.96
N GLY A 17 -0.04 0.68 -4.49
CA GLY A 17 -1.09 1.40 -5.22
C GLY A 17 -1.84 2.39 -4.31
N ALA A 18 -1.99 2.09 -3.01
CA ALA A 18 -2.56 3.03 -2.04
C ALA A 18 -1.64 4.24 -1.80
N ARG A 19 -0.31 4.03 -1.85
CA ARG A 19 0.69 5.10 -1.73
C ARG A 19 0.63 6.08 -2.89
N VAL A 20 0.59 5.51 -4.10
CA VAL A 20 0.36 6.27 -5.33
C VAL A 20 -0.97 7.02 -5.28
N ALA A 21 -2.04 6.36 -4.84
CA ALA A 21 -3.38 6.95 -4.81
C ALA A 21 -3.48 8.14 -3.83
N TYR A 22 -2.88 8.07 -2.64
CA TYR A 22 -2.93 9.21 -1.72
C TYR A 22 -2.07 10.39 -2.19
N ARG A 23 -0.88 10.12 -2.78
CA ARG A 23 -0.05 11.17 -3.39
C ARG A 23 -0.79 11.84 -4.55
N MET A 24 -1.43 11.06 -5.42
CA MET A 24 -2.29 11.56 -6.49
C MET A 24 -3.43 12.46 -5.96
N ALA A 25 -4.04 12.10 -4.83
CA ALA A 25 -5.11 12.91 -4.24
C ALA A 25 -4.62 14.23 -3.62
N LEU A 26 -3.36 14.29 -3.17
CA LEU A 26 -2.70 15.52 -2.72
C LEU A 26 -2.33 16.43 -3.89
N ASP A 27 -1.73 15.87 -4.94
CA ASP A 27 -1.19 16.64 -6.07
C ASP A 27 -2.28 17.04 -7.07
N HIS A 28 -3.36 16.25 -7.16
CA HIS A 28 -4.48 16.46 -8.10
C HIS A 28 -5.84 16.46 -7.38
N PRO A 29 -6.07 17.37 -6.42
CA PRO A 29 -7.26 17.35 -5.58
C PRO A 29 -8.57 17.61 -6.35
N SER A 30 -8.51 18.20 -7.55
CA SER A 30 -9.69 18.39 -8.41
C SER A 30 -10.08 17.13 -9.19
N ALA A 31 -9.15 16.21 -9.42
CA ALA A 31 -9.37 14.99 -10.19
C ALA A 31 -9.90 13.84 -9.32
N VAL A 32 -9.37 13.68 -8.10
CA VAL A 32 -9.79 12.60 -7.20
C VAL A 32 -11.08 12.99 -6.45
N THR A 33 -12.17 12.27 -6.70
CA THR A 33 -13.47 12.55 -6.06
C THR A 33 -13.68 11.82 -4.75
N ARG A 34 -13.11 10.62 -4.61
CA ARG A 34 -13.13 9.77 -3.42
C ARG A 34 -11.88 8.89 -3.45
N LEU A 35 -11.27 8.64 -2.29
CA LEU A 35 -10.07 7.82 -2.15
C LEU A 35 -10.34 6.65 -1.19
N ALA A 36 -10.06 5.42 -1.62
CA ALA A 36 -9.96 4.27 -0.72
C ALA A 36 -8.51 3.79 -0.65
N VAL A 37 -7.99 3.62 0.57
CA VAL A 37 -6.64 3.08 0.84
C VAL A 37 -6.77 1.78 1.62
N LEU A 38 -6.18 0.72 1.08
CA LEU A 38 -6.29 -0.63 1.62
C LEU A 38 -4.94 -1.06 2.21
N ASP A 39 -5.00 -1.40 3.50
CA ASP A 39 -3.95 -1.97 4.35
C ASP A 39 -2.63 -1.19 4.39
N ILE A 40 -2.72 0.14 4.50
CA ILE A 40 -1.55 0.99 4.72
C ILE A 40 -1.79 2.09 5.77
N VAL A 41 -0.70 2.51 6.39
CA VAL A 41 -0.53 3.87 6.90
C VAL A 41 0.34 4.68 5.92
N PRO A 42 0.27 6.02 5.92
CA PRO A 42 1.11 6.88 5.09
C PRO A 42 2.60 6.55 5.23
N THR A 43 3.36 6.70 4.14
CA THR A 43 4.75 6.22 4.05
C THR A 43 5.64 6.85 5.12
N LYS A 44 5.58 8.18 5.28
CA LYS A 44 6.30 8.87 6.35
C LYS A 44 5.93 8.39 7.76
N ALA A 45 4.63 8.17 8.03
CA ALA A 45 4.17 7.73 9.35
C ALA A 45 4.75 6.35 9.73
N LEU A 46 4.92 5.44 8.77
CA LEU A 46 5.57 4.15 9.01
C LEU A 46 7.06 4.32 9.33
N TYR A 47 7.79 5.13 8.56
CA TYR A 47 9.22 5.38 8.82
C TYR A 47 9.45 6.07 10.17
N ASP A 48 8.68 7.10 10.49
CA ASP A 48 8.81 7.84 11.76
C ASP A 48 8.53 6.94 12.99
N ALA A 49 7.63 5.97 12.85
CA ALA A 49 7.25 5.05 13.92
C ALA A 49 8.18 3.84 14.05
N THR A 50 9.19 3.70 13.19
CA THR A 50 10.01 2.48 13.12
C THR A 50 10.70 2.18 14.44
N ASP A 51 10.43 0.99 14.97
CA ASP A 51 11.10 0.38 16.11
C ASP A 51 11.59 -1.04 15.76
N ARG A 52 12.12 -1.79 16.73
CA ARG A 52 12.60 -3.17 16.52
C ARG A 52 11.51 -4.08 15.96
N VAL A 53 10.26 -3.93 16.38
CA VAL A 53 9.13 -4.79 15.96
C VAL A 53 8.74 -4.47 14.53
N ILE A 54 8.62 -3.19 14.18
CA ILE A 54 8.32 -2.73 12.81
C ILE A 54 9.46 -3.09 11.87
N ALA A 55 10.73 -2.89 12.27
CA ALA A 55 11.87 -3.22 11.43
C ALA A 55 11.97 -4.72 11.12
N ASP A 56 11.65 -5.58 12.08
CA ASP A 56 11.56 -7.02 11.85
C ASP A 56 10.37 -7.35 10.95
N ALA A 57 9.16 -6.92 11.31
CA ALA A 57 7.91 -7.18 10.60
C ALA A 57 7.89 -6.62 9.17
N TYR A 58 8.56 -5.51 8.91
CA TYR A 58 8.69 -4.86 7.60
C TYR A 58 10.13 -4.85 7.10
N PHE A 59 10.93 -5.91 7.37
CA PHE A 59 12.35 -5.95 6.98
C PHE A 59 12.61 -5.60 5.50
N HIS A 60 11.67 -5.93 4.62
CA HIS A 60 11.74 -5.62 3.19
C HIS A 60 11.82 -4.10 2.91
N TRP A 61 11.22 -3.25 3.75
CA TRP A 61 11.35 -1.79 3.67
C TRP A 61 12.78 -1.30 3.90
N PHE A 62 13.62 -2.08 4.59
CA PHE A 62 15.02 -1.74 4.86
C PHE A 62 16.00 -2.49 3.96
N MET A 63 15.61 -3.65 3.44
CA MET A 63 16.40 -4.47 2.54
C MET A 63 16.30 -3.97 1.09
N LEU A 64 15.10 -3.67 0.60
CA LEU A 64 14.87 -3.22 -0.78
C LEU A 64 15.47 -1.84 -1.07
N THR A 65 15.73 -1.05 -0.01
CA THR A 65 16.33 0.28 -0.11
C THR A 65 17.86 0.27 -0.22
N LYS A 66 18.51 -0.89 -0.12
CA LYS A 66 19.96 -0.98 -0.26
C LYS A 66 20.42 -0.65 -1.68
N PRO A 67 21.64 -0.14 -1.87
CA PRO A 67 22.15 0.23 -3.20
C PRO A 67 22.06 -0.92 -4.20
N SER A 68 21.70 -0.58 -5.44
CA SER A 68 21.69 -1.54 -6.54
C SER A 68 23.12 -2.07 -6.81
N PRO A 69 23.29 -3.36 -7.15
CA PRO A 69 22.25 -4.36 -7.40
C PRO A 69 22.01 -5.31 -6.21
N ILE A 70 22.27 -4.90 -4.96
CA ILE A 70 22.23 -5.83 -3.82
C ILE A 70 20.86 -6.51 -3.66
N PRO A 71 19.74 -5.79 -3.46
CA PRO A 71 18.44 -6.44 -3.30
C PRO A 71 17.99 -7.12 -4.59
N GLU A 72 18.30 -6.56 -5.75
CA GLU A 72 17.98 -7.16 -7.05
C GLU A 72 18.65 -8.52 -7.24
N ALA A 73 19.93 -8.65 -6.88
CA ALA A 73 20.67 -9.90 -6.99
C ALA A 73 20.18 -10.96 -6.00
N LEU A 74 19.85 -10.56 -4.76
CA LEU A 74 19.31 -11.47 -3.74
C LEU A 74 17.95 -12.04 -4.16
N ILE A 75 17.05 -11.19 -4.65
CA ILE A 75 15.72 -11.62 -5.10
C ILE A 75 15.82 -12.38 -6.42
N GLY A 76 16.61 -11.89 -7.37
CA GLY A 76 16.78 -12.52 -8.68
C GLY A 76 17.38 -13.93 -8.61
N GLY A 77 18.14 -14.26 -7.56
CA GLY A 77 18.64 -15.61 -7.33
C GLY A 77 17.56 -16.63 -6.94
N ALA A 78 16.44 -16.17 -6.35
CA ALA A 78 15.33 -17.02 -5.92
C ALA A 78 13.99 -16.25 -5.85
N PRO A 79 13.46 -15.76 -6.98
CA PRO A 79 12.27 -14.88 -6.99
C PRO A 79 11.03 -15.60 -6.46
N ASP A 80 10.94 -16.91 -6.67
CA ASP A 80 9.84 -17.72 -6.18
C ASP A 80 9.82 -17.84 -4.66
N VAL A 81 11.00 -17.98 -4.03
CA VAL A 81 11.15 -18.02 -2.58
C VAL A 81 10.77 -16.66 -1.97
N TRP A 82 11.17 -15.57 -2.63
CA TRP A 82 10.79 -14.23 -2.23
C TRP A 82 9.26 -14.04 -2.24
N LEU A 83 8.61 -14.39 -3.35
CA LEU A 83 7.16 -14.27 -3.48
C LEU A 83 6.40 -15.17 -2.50
N ASP A 84 6.81 -16.42 -2.32
CA ASP A 84 6.17 -17.32 -1.35
C ASP A 84 6.32 -16.83 0.09
N MET A 85 7.46 -16.24 0.44
CA MET A 85 7.64 -15.58 1.72
C MET A 85 6.66 -14.40 1.87
N CYS A 86 6.53 -13.52 0.86
CA CYS A 86 5.58 -12.40 0.90
C CYS A 86 4.13 -12.89 1.08
N PHE A 87 3.69 -13.84 0.26
CA PHE A 87 2.35 -14.42 0.36
C PHE A 87 2.08 -15.06 1.72
N GLY A 88 3.03 -15.88 2.21
CA GLY A 88 2.86 -16.59 3.47
C GLY A 88 2.94 -15.69 4.70
N ARG A 89 3.74 -14.63 4.64
CA ARG A 89 3.99 -13.74 5.78
C ARG A 89 2.92 -12.68 5.96
N TRP A 90 2.31 -12.20 4.89
CA TRP A 90 1.35 -11.10 4.94
C TRP A 90 -0.11 -11.58 4.88
N ALA A 91 -0.37 -12.79 4.37
CA ALA A 91 -1.71 -13.36 4.41
C ALA A 91 -2.10 -13.75 5.84
N GLY A 92 -3.33 -13.44 6.23
CA GLY A 92 -3.94 -13.83 7.52
C GLY A 92 -4.92 -15.00 7.38
N SER A 93 -5.03 -15.58 6.19
CA SER A 93 -5.90 -16.70 5.86
C SER A 93 -5.24 -17.66 4.87
N ALA A 94 -5.50 -18.96 5.05
CA ALA A 94 -5.04 -19.97 4.11
C ALA A 94 -5.92 -19.95 2.85
N GLY A 95 -5.31 -20.18 1.68
CA GLY A 95 -6.05 -20.31 0.42
C GLY A 95 -6.54 -18.99 -0.20
N ALA A 96 -6.05 -17.83 0.26
CA ALA A 96 -6.40 -16.51 -0.27
C ALA A 96 -6.14 -16.36 -1.79
N PHE A 97 -5.16 -17.10 -2.30
CA PHE A 97 -4.69 -16.99 -3.67
C PHE A 97 -4.98 -18.27 -4.44
N THR A 98 -5.65 -18.13 -5.59
CA THR A 98 -5.79 -19.24 -6.54
C THR A 98 -4.43 -19.57 -7.18
N ALA A 99 -4.34 -20.76 -7.78
CA ALA A 99 -3.12 -21.17 -8.49
C ALA A 99 -2.83 -20.24 -9.69
N GLU A 100 -3.88 -19.80 -10.37
CA GLU A 100 -3.82 -18.90 -11.52
C GLU A 100 -3.32 -17.51 -11.11
N ALA A 101 -3.84 -16.95 -10.01
CA ALA A 101 -3.37 -15.66 -9.49
C ALA A 101 -1.89 -15.72 -9.09
N ARG A 102 -1.47 -16.78 -8.38
CA ARG A 102 -0.05 -16.98 -8.03
C ARG A 102 0.85 -17.08 -9.25
N ALA A 103 0.42 -17.80 -10.28
CA ALA A 103 1.17 -17.93 -11.52
C ALA A 103 1.34 -16.57 -12.21
N GLU A 104 0.30 -15.74 -12.21
CA GLU A 104 0.34 -14.40 -12.79
C GLU A 104 1.27 -13.45 -12.02
N TYR A 105 1.22 -13.46 -10.68
CA TYR A 105 2.16 -12.67 -9.88
C TYR A 105 3.61 -13.06 -10.11
N ARG A 106 3.90 -14.36 -10.20
CA ARG A 106 5.24 -14.85 -10.54
C ARG A 106 5.66 -14.37 -11.92
N ARG A 107 4.79 -14.50 -12.92
CA ARG A 107 5.06 -14.06 -14.29
C ARG A 107 5.34 -12.56 -14.36
N GLY A 108 4.55 -11.74 -13.66
CA GLY A 108 4.70 -10.29 -13.65
C GLY A 108 5.93 -9.80 -12.90
N PHE A 109 6.29 -10.44 -11.78
CA PHE A 109 7.40 -9.99 -10.93
C PHE A 109 8.75 -10.60 -11.29
N ALA A 110 8.81 -11.88 -11.68
CA ALA A 110 10.06 -12.66 -11.81
C ALA A 110 10.86 -12.34 -13.09
N ASN A 111 11.06 -11.05 -13.36
CA ASN A 111 11.97 -10.55 -14.39
C ASN A 111 12.83 -9.41 -13.82
N ALA A 112 14.00 -9.20 -14.41
CA ALA A 112 15.00 -8.26 -13.88
C ALA A 112 14.48 -6.82 -13.77
N GLU A 113 13.70 -6.37 -14.76
CA GLU A 113 13.12 -5.03 -14.80
C GLU A 113 12.07 -4.85 -13.69
N GLY A 114 11.18 -5.83 -13.49
CA GLY A 114 10.17 -5.84 -12.44
C GLY A 114 10.79 -5.82 -11.05
N ILE A 115 11.81 -6.64 -10.81
CA ILE A 115 12.55 -6.66 -9.54
C ILE A 115 13.22 -5.31 -9.29
N HIS A 116 13.93 -4.77 -10.30
CA HIS A 116 14.62 -3.49 -10.17
C HIS A 116 13.63 -2.34 -9.92
N ALA A 117 12.55 -2.25 -10.70
CA ALA A 117 11.51 -1.23 -10.52
C ALA A 117 10.86 -1.31 -9.13
N THR A 118 10.64 -2.52 -8.61
CA THR A 118 10.12 -2.70 -7.25
C THR A 118 11.15 -2.19 -6.22
N CYS A 119 12.44 -2.46 -6.40
CA CYS A 119 13.47 -1.92 -5.50
C CYS A 119 13.51 -0.39 -5.56
N GLU A 120 13.42 0.21 -6.75
CA GLU A 120 13.36 1.66 -6.93
C GLU A 120 12.13 2.29 -6.28
N ASP A 121 10.96 1.66 -6.34
CA ASP A 121 9.75 2.09 -5.61
C ASP A 121 10.02 2.16 -4.09
N TYR A 122 10.65 1.14 -3.51
CA TYR A 122 11.01 1.18 -2.09
C TYR A 122 12.10 2.23 -1.78
N ARG A 123 13.09 2.42 -2.66
CA ARG A 123 14.12 3.47 -2.53
C ARG A 123 13.50 4.87 -2.55
N ALA A 124 12.56 5.13 -3.48
CA ALA A 124 11.78 6.37 -3.53
C ALA A 124 10.97 6.57 -2.23
N GLY A 125 10.30 5.50 -1.79
CA GLY A 125 9.57 5.43 -0.53
C GLY A 125 10.40 5.80 0.70
N ALA A 126 11.70 5.51 0.72
CA ALA A 126 12.61 5.83 1.82
C ALA A 126 13.26 7.21 1.73
N THR A 127 13.04 7.92 0.62
CA THR A 127 13.75 9.17 0.30
C THR A 127 12.78 10.25 -0.12
N VAL A 128 12.52 10.37 -1.43
CA VAL A 128 11.73 11.45 -2.02
C VAL A 128 10.29 11.44 -1.51
N ASP A 129 9.65 10.27 -1.38
CA ASP A 129 8.25 10.20 -0.94
C ASP A 129 8.08 10.66 0.52
N VAL A 130 9.04 10.33 1.39
CA VAL A 130 9.05 10.81 2.79
C VAL A 130 9.26 12.31 2.85
N ALA A 131 10.13 12.86 1.97
CA ALA A 131 10.35 14.30 1.88
C ALA A 131 9.08 15.02 1.39
N ASP A 132 8.42 14.49 0.36
CA ASP A 132 7.18 15.05 -0.18
C ASP A 132 6.02 14.96 0.83
N ASP A 133 5.94 13.88 1.61
CA ASP A 133 4.97 13.73 2.70
C ASP A 133 5.23 14.76 3.81
N ALA A 134 6.50 14.95 4.19
CA ALA A 134 6.90 15.92 5.20
C ALA A 134 6.58 17.36 4.75
N ALA A 135 6.83 17.69 3.48
CA ALA A 135 6.54 19.00 2.92
C ALA A 135 5.03 19.29 2.91
N ALA A 136 4.20 18.33 2.49
CA ALA A 136 2.75 18.47 2.50
C ALA A 136 2.20 18.70 3.92
N LEU A 137 2.68 17.92 4.91
CA LEU A 137 2.29 18.08 6.30
C LEU A 137 2.70 19.45 6.88
N ALA A 138 3.93 19.89 6.60
CA ALA A 138 4.42 21.19 7.06
C ALA A 138 3.63 22.36 6.46
N ALA A 139 3.16 22.22 5.22
CA ALA A 139 2.29 23.19 4.56
C ALA A 139 0.82 23.11 5.01
N GLY A 140 0.45 22.11 5.82
CA GLY A 140 -0.93 21.86 6.21
C GLY A 140 -1.80 21.34 5.05
N THR A 141 -1.20 20.85 3.98
CA THR A 141 -1.90 20.26 2.83
C THR A 141 -2.54 18.94 3.26
N LYS A 142 -3.85 18.82 3.04
CA LYS A 142 -4.63 17.62 3.31
C LYS A 142 -5.37 17.17 2.06
N ILE A 143 -5.60 15.87 1.96
CA ILE A 143 -6.49 15.27 0.97
C ILE A 143 -7.90 15.80 1.22
N ALA A 144 -8.44 16.49 0.20
CA ALA A 144 -9.76 17.12 0.27
C ALA A 144 -10.91 16.16 0.00
N ALA A 145 -10.66 15.09 -0.77
CA ALA A 145 -11.65 14.06 -1.05
C ALA A 145 -11.94 13.23 0.22
N PRO A 146 -13.17 12.72 0.39
CA PRO A 146 -13.46 11.70 1.39
C PRO A 146 -12.51 10.50 1.26
N VAL A 147 -12.05 9.99 2.40
CA VAL A 147 -11.11 8.87 2.48
C VAL A 147 -11.75 7.69 3.23
N LEU A 148 -11.76 6.52 2.57
CA LEU A 148 -12.01 5.22 3.19
C LEU A 148 -10.69 4.52 3.49
N VAL A 149 -10.50 4.10 4.74
CA VAL A 149 -9.34 3.33 5.18
C VAL A 149 -9.80 1.92 5.55
N LEU A 150 -9.37 0.91 4.80
CA LEU A 150 -9.63 -0.49 5.15
C LEU A 150 -8.31 -1.15 5.52
N TRP A 151 -8.31 -2.07 6.48
CA TRP A 151 -7.13 -2.84 6.86
C TRP A 151 -7.51 -4.23 7.35
N GLY A 152 -6.56 -5.17 7.33
CA GLY A 152 -6.76 -6.51 7.87
C GLY A 152 -6.62 -6.52 9.39
N GLU A 153 -7.59 -7.08 10.10
CA GLU A 153 -7.52 -7.25 11.57
C GLU A 153 -6.32 -8.13 12.01
N ARG A 154 -5.85 -9.01 11.11
CA ARG A 154 -4.75 -9.96 11.35
C ARG A 154 -3.41 -9.45 10.82
N GLY A 155 -3.40 -8.24 10.24
CA GLY A 155 -2.22 -7.58 9.69
C GLY A 155 -1.51 -6.68 10.70
N LEU A 156 -0.30 -6.24 10.36
CA LEU A 156 0.49 -5.40 11.25
C LEU A 156 -0.09 -3.98 11.39
N VAL A 157 -0.78 -3.48 10.35
CA VAL A 157 -1.36 -2.13 10.32
C VAL A 157 -2.28 -1.89 11.52
N GLY A 158 -3.30 -2.75 11.69
CA GLY A 158 -4.21 -2.65 12.84
C GLY A 158 -3.58 -3.04 14.18
N ALA A 159 -2.53 -3.87 14.16
CA ALA A 159 -1.87 -4.34 15.39
C ALA A 159 -0.87 -3.33 15.99
N ARG A 160 -0.28 -2.45 15.16
CA ARG A 160 0.77 -1.51 15.59
C ARG A 160 0.39 -0.05 15.47
N PHE A 161 -0.65 0.27 14.73
CA PHE A 161 -1.09 1.64 14.48
C PHE A 161 -2.56 1.81 14.84
N ASP A 162 -2.97 3.08 14.99
CA ASP A 162 -4.37 3.50 14.89
C ASP A 162 -4.54 4.13 13.50
N PRO A 163 -5.00 3.37 12.49
CA PRO A 163 -4.98 3.84 11.11
C PRO A 163 -5.83 5.10 10.93
N LEU A 164 -7.04 5.11 11.52
CA LEU A 164 -7.94 6.26 11.38
C LEU A 164 -7.39 7.51 12.04
N LYS A 165 -6.74 7.39 13.20
CA LYS A 165 -6.08 8.54 13.83
C LYS A 165 -4.98 9.11 12.95
N ILE A 166 -4.11 8.26 12.38
CA ILE A 166 -3.01 8.71 11.52
C ILE A 166 -3.56 9.36 10.24
N TRP A 167 -4.55 8.74 9.59
CA TRP A 167 -5.10 9.28 8.35
C TRP A 167 -5.80 10.64 8.53
N ARG A 168 -6.31 10.97 9.73
CA ARG A 168 -6.84 12.31 10.03
C ARG A 168 -5.78 13.41 10.02
N ASP A 169 -4.50 13.07 10.14
CA ASP A 169 -3.41 14.02 9.94
C ASP A 169 -3.24 14.38 8.45
N TYR A 170 -3.65 13.49 7.54
CA TYR A 170 -3.47 13.62 6.09
C TYR A 170 -4.73 14.02 5.33
N ALA A 171 -5.93 13.86 5.90
CA ALA A 171 -7.20 14.10 5.22
C ALA A 171 -8.23 14.74 6.15
N THR A 172 -9.27 15.36 5.57
CA THR A 172 -10.31 16.09 6.32
C THR A 172 -11.56 15.25 6.63
N ASP A 173 -11.92 14.29 5.78
CA ASP A 173 -13.02 13.35 5.98
C ASP A 173 -12.47 11.92 5.90
N VAL A 174 -12.35 11.26 7.05
CA VAL A 174 -11.75 9.93 7.19
C VAL A 174 -12.72 9.00 7.89
N ARG A 175 -13.02 7.89 7.23
CA ARG A 175 -13.79 6.76 7.79
C ARG A 175 -13.14 5.45 7.37
N GLY A 176 -13.51 4.36 8.04
CA GLY A 176 -12.89 3.07 7.77
C GLY A 176 -13.10 2.07 8.88
N HIS A 177 -12.68 0.84 8.62
CA HIS A 177 -12.80 -0.27 9.56
C HIS A 177 -11.86 -1.42 9.16
N ALA A 178 -11.62 -2.32 10.12
CA ALA A 178 -10.90 -3.55 9.88
C ALA A 178 -11.79 -4.60 9.18
N LEU A 179 -11.19 -5.43 8.34
CA LEU A 179 -11.79 -6.64 7.76
C LEU A 179 -11.16 -7.90 8.38
N PRO A 180 -11.89 -9.04 8.42
CA PRO A 180 -11.42 -10.25 9.11
C PRO A 180 -10.38 -11.07 8.31
N CYS A 181 -9.31 -10.40 7.87
CA CYS A 181 -8.25 -10.93 7.01
C CYS A 181 -6.86 -10.41 7.41
N GLY A 182 -5.82 -10.88 6.71
CA GLY A 182 -4.50 -10.25 6.69
C GLY A 182 -4.41 -9.10 5.68
N HIS A 183 -3.24 -8.95 5.07
CA HIS A 183 -2.89 -7.81 4.21
C HIS A 183 -3.63 -7.78 2.87
N PHE A 184 -3.98 -8.94 2.31
CA PHE A 184 -4.47 -9.03 0.93
C PHE A 184 -5.99 -8.95 0.88
N LEU A 185 -6.55 -7.81 1.31
CA LEU A 185 -8.00 -7.60 1.50
C LEU A 185 -8.86 -8.11 0.33
N PRO A 186 -8.58 -7.76 -0.95
CA PRO A 186 -9.39 -8.23 -2.08
C PRO A 186 -9.34 -9.74 -2.31
N GLU A 187 -8.30 -10.42 -1.81
CA GLU A 187 -8.10 -11.87 -1.98
C GLU A 187 -8.56 -12.66 -0.76
N GLU A 188 -8.40 -12.11 0.44
CA GLU A 188 -8.72 -12.77 1.71
C GLU A 188 -10.14 -12.50 2.21
N ALA A 189 -10.66 -11.30 1.96
CA ALA A 189 -12.01 -10.88 2.32
C ALA A 189 -12.69 -10.19 1.12
N PRO A 190 -12.83 -10.87 -0.03
CA PRO A 190 -13.34 -10.26 -1.27
C PRO A 190 -14.73 -9.64 -1.07
N ASP A 191 -15.66 -10.37 -0.44
CA ASP A 191 -17.04 -9.89 -0.25
C ASP A 191 -17.11 -8.67 0.67
N GLY A 192 -16.35 -8.68 1.77
CA GLY A 192 -16.27 -7.55 2.70
C GLY A 192 -15.61 -6.33 2.06
N THR A 193 -14.53 -6.54 1.32
CA THR A 193 -13.84 -5.48 0.56
C THR A 193 -14.76 -4.88 -0.48
N LEU A 194 -15.44 -5.71 -1.27
CA LEU A 194 -16.38 -5.27 -2.29
C LEU A 194 -17.54 -4.46 -1.67
N ALA A 195 -18.16 -4.98 -0.61
CA ALA A 195 -19.27 -4.31 0.07
C ALA A 195 -18.86 -2.92 0.59
N ALA A 196 -17.69 -2.82 1.24
CA ALA A 196 -17.18 -1.55 1.74
C ALA A 196 -16.86 -0.55 0.62
N LEU A 197 -16.30 -1.01 -0.50
CA LEU A 197 -16.00 -0.16 -1.65
C LEU A 197 -17.28 0.32 -2.36
N LEU A 198 -18.28 -0.54 -2.53
CA LEU A 198 -19.57 -0.17 -3.12
C LEU A 198 -20.30 0.86 -2.25
N ASP A 199 -20.45 0.59 -0.95
CA ASP A 199 -21.05 1.55 -0.01
C ASP A 199 -20.35 2.91 -0.04
N PHE A 200 -19.02 2.91 -0.18
CA PHE A 200 -18.24 4.12 -0.18
C PHE A 200 -18.26 4.88 -1.51
N PHE A 201 -18.26 4.21 -2.66
CA PHE A 201 -18.20 4.88 -3.96
C PHE A 201 -19.57 5.20 -4.57
N GLY A 202 -20.62 4.45 -4.24
CA GLY A 202 -21.97 4.65 -4.75
C GLY A 202 -22.65 3.35 -5.16
#